data_AF-A0A7Y3DXH6-F1
#
_entry.id   AF-A0A7Y3DXH6-F1
#
_cell.length_a   1.000
_cell.length_b   1.000
_cell.length_c   1.000
_cell.angle_alpha   90.00
_cell.angle_beta   90.00
_cell.angle_gamma   90.00
#
_symmetry.space_group_name_H-M   'P 1'
#
loop_
_entity.id
_entity.type
_entity.pdbx_description
1 polymer ?
#
loop_
_entity_poly.entity_id
_entity_poly.type
_entity_poly.pdbx_seq_one_letter_code
_entity_poly.pdbx_strand_id
1 'polypeptide(L)'
;KVIAISLYIEVPEDKFVSLFGTSTQVTARGIYKELEVVLSDGQCALKDLKDNVRVTTQSGNIDLETVSGTIDAKTKYGTVIKDNIPEGQSNYNLQSNSGNITIKSVE
;
A
#
# COMPACT_ATOMS: atom_id res chain seq x y z
N LYS A 1 -11.74 -6.46 -26.42
CA LYS A 1 -10.45 -5.75 -26.59
C LYS A 1 -10.03 -5.24 -25.22
N VAL A 2 -8.92 -5.72 -24.67
CA VAL A 2 -8.37 -5.18 -23.41
C VAL A 2 -7.38 -4.08 -23.79
N ILE A 3 -7.45 -2.95 -23.09
CA ILE A 3 -6.49 -1.86 -23.23
C ILE A 3 -5.76 -1.76 -21.90
N ALA A 4 -4.44 -1.87 -21.94
CA ALA A 4 -3.57 -1.70 -20.79
C ALA A 4 -2.73 -0.43 -20.98
N ILE A 5 -2.53 0.32 -19.91
CA ILE A 5 -1.71 1.53 -19.89
C ILE A 5 -0.76 1.40 -18.72
N SER A 6 0.52 1.68 -18.95
CA SER A 6 1.54 1.79 -17.91
C SER A 6 1.90 3.26 -17.76
N LEU A 7 1.80 3.78 -16.53
CA LEU A 7 2.12 5.16 -16.21
C LEU A 7 3.27 5.19 -15.21
N TYR A 8 4.15 6.18 -15.37
CA TYR A 8 5.18 6.51 -14.41
C TYR A 8 4.96 7.97 -14.01
N ILE A 9 4.77 8.21 -12.70
CA ILE A 9 4.40 9.52 -12.16
C ILE A 9 5.41 9.86 -11.07
N GLU A 10 6.06 11.02 -11.19
CA GLU A 10 6.91 11.58 -10.16
C GLU A 10 6.23 12.79 -9.53
N VAL A 11 6.31 12.87 -8.22
CA VAL A 11 5.78 13.97 -7.43
C VAL A 11 6.87 14.44 -6.46
N PRO A 12 6.88 15.73 -6.07
CA PRO A 12 7.77 16.19 -5.01
C PRO A 12 7.49 15.47 -3.69
N GLU A 13 8.49 15.41 -2.82
CA GLU A 13 8.35 14.89 -1.45
C GLU A 13 7.37 15.74 -0.62
N ASP A 14 6.88 15.16 0.48
CA ASP A 14 5.98 15.80 1.45
C ASP A 14 4.63 16.27 0.85
N LYS A 15 4.18 15.61 -0.21
CA LYS A 15 2.86 15.86 -0.81
C LYS A 15 1.80 14.90 -0.33
N PHE A 16 0.56 15.38 -0.41
CA PHE A 16 -0.64 14.56 -0.31
C PHE A 16 -0.91 13.95 -1.68
N VAL A 17 -1.01 12.63 -1.76
CA VAL A 17 -1.22 11.91 -3.01
C VAL A 17 -2.36 10.92 -2.83
N SER A 18 -3.35 11.00 -3.72
CA SER A 18 -4.47 10.07 -3.75
C SER A 18 -4.53 9.37 -5.10
N LEU A 19 -4.59 8.03 -5.09
CA LEU A 19 -4.70 7.19 -6.27
C LEU A 19 -5.97 6.35 -6.18
N PHE A 20 -6.81 6.46 -7.21
CA PHE A 20 -8.04 5.67 -7.36
C PHE A 20 -7.94 4.79 -8.61
N GLY A 21 -8.14 3.49 -8.46
CA GLY A 21 -8.08 2.52 -9.55
C GLY A 21 -9.14 1.45 -9.45
N THR A 22 -9.57 0.90 -10.59
CA THR A 22 -10.57 -0.19 -10.60
C THR A 22 -9.90 -1.56 -10.80
N SER A 23 -9.06 -1.71 -11.80
CA SER A 23 -8.24 -2.91 -12.02
C SER A 23 -6.85 -2.42 -12.35
N THR A 24 -6.01 -2.29 -11.32
CA THR A 24 -4.73 -1.57 -11.45
C THR A 24 -3.68 -2.19 -10.57
N GLN A 25 -2.47 -2.29 -11.09
CA GLN A 25 -1.28 -2.59 -10.30
C GLN A 25 -0.58 -1.28 -9.95
N VAL A 26 -0.39 -1.05 -8.66
CA VAL A 26 0.25 0.15 -8.13
C VAL A 26 1.55 -0.26 -7.45
N THR A 27 2.62 0.46 -7.76
CA THR A 27 3.88 0.39 -7.02
C THR A 27 4.22 1.81 -6.56
N ALA A 28 4.34 2.02 -5.26
CA ALA A 28 4.66 3.31 -4.67
C ALA A 28 5.93 3.22 -3.82
N ARG A 29 6.77 4.25 -3.89
CA ARG A 29 8.01 4.39 -3.13
C ARG A 29 8.31 5.86 -2.84
N GLY A 30 8.98 6.15 -1.72
CA GLY A 30 9.41 7.50 -1.36
C GLY A 30 8.66 8.11 -0.18
N ILE A 31 8.82 9.42 -0.01
CA ILE A 31 8.37 10.17 1.16
C ILE A 31 7.13 10.97 0.80
N TYR A 32 6.02 10.67 1.46
CA TYR A 32 4.73 11.32 1.25
C TYR A 32 4.28 11.90 2.56
N LYS A 33 3.64 13.07 2.54
CA LYS A 33 2.98 13.56 3.75
C LYS A 33 1.77 12.69 4.09
N GLU A 34 1.04 12.28 3.05
CA GLU A 34 -0.01 11.28 3.10
C GLU A 34 -0.15 10.62 1.71
N LEU A 35 -0.16 9.30 1.68
CA LEU A 35 -0.48 8.51 0.50
C LEU A 35 -1.77 7.73 0.74
N GLU A 36 -2.80 8.01 -0.06
CA GLU A 36 -4.04 7.26 -0.08
C GLU A 36 -4.17 6.48 -1.40
N VAL A 37 -4.37 5.16 -1.29
CA VAL A 37 -4.59 4.28 -2.44
C VAL A 37 -5.89 3.52 -2.26
N VAL A 38 -6.81 3.68 -3.21
CA VAL A 38 -8.10 3.00 -3.21
C VAL A 38 -8.25 2.21 -4.51
N LEU A 39 -8.32 0.89 -4.39
CA LEU A 39 -8.46 -0.02 -5.52
C LEU A 39 -9.73 -0.88 -5.40
N SER A 40 -10.48 -1.07 -6.48
CA SER A 40 -11.49 -2.13 -6.49
C SER A 40 -10.81 -3.50 -6.59
N ASP A 41 -9.92 -3.67 -7.56
CA ASP A 41 -9.21 -4.90 -7.84
C ASP A 41 -7.78 -4.61 -8.33
N GLY A 42 -6.90 -5.61 -8.22
CA GLY A 42 -5.49 -5.50 -8.61
C GLY A 42 -4.51 -5.71 -7.47
N GLN A 43 -3.35 -5.07 -7.52
CA GLN A 43 -2.30 -5.27 -6.52
C GLN A 43 -1.68 -3.94 -6.13
N CYS A 44 -1.44 -3.75 -4.84
CA CYS A 44 -0.75 -2.59 -4.31
C CYS A 44 0.55 -3.03 -3.65
N ALA A 45 1.69 -2.67 -4.22
CA ALA A 45 3.01 -2.90 -3.67
C ALA A 45 3.59 -1.58 -3.13
N LEU A 46 3.89 -1.54 -1.85
CA LEU A 46 4.44 -0.39 -1.13
C LEU A 46 5.86 -0.71 -0.68
N LYS A 47 6.83 0.12 -1.04
CA LYS A 47 8.25 -0.11 -0.73
C LYS A 47 8.88 1.17 -0.19
N ASP A 48 9.51 1.10 0.99
CA ASP A 48 10.27 2.20 1.59
C ASP A 48 9.48 3.52 1.65
N LEU A 49 8.23 3.42 2.11
CA LEU A 49 7.38 4.59 2.30
C LEU A 49 7.63 5.24 3.67
N LYS A 50 7.41 6.56 3.73
CA LYS A 50 7.52 7.31 4.98
C LYS A 50 6.24 8.10 5.28
N ASP A 51 6.09 8.40 6.56
CA ASP A 51 4.94 9.06 7.18
C ASP A 51 3.64 8.25 7.05
N ASN A 52 2.59 8.79 6.43
CA ASN A 52 1.25 8.23 6.54
C ASN A 52 0.81 7.56 5.24
N VAL A 53 0.49 6.27 5.32
CA VAL A 53 0.02 5.49 4.17
C VAL A 53 -1.28 4.80 4.50
N ARG A 54 -2.30 5.02 3.67
CA ARG A 54 -3.59 4.35 3.74
C ARG A 54 -3.86 3.62 2.44
N VAL A 55 -4.11 2.32 2.53
CA VAL A 55 -4.50 1.51 1.38
C VAL A 55 -5.80 0.80 1.68
N THR A 56 -6.77 0.93 0.77
CA THR A 56 -8.04 0.21 0.81
C THR A 56 -8.25 -0.52 -0.50
N THR A 57 -8.46 -1.84 -0.43
CA THR A 57 -8.81 -2.64 -1.60
C THR A 57 -10.11 -3.42 -1.38
N GLN A 58 -10.87 -3.67 -2.45
CA GLN A 58 -11.99 -4.61 -2.35
C GLN A 58 -11.48 -6.05 -2.51
N SER A 59 -10.86 -6.40 -3.65
CA SER A 59 -10.32 -7.75 -3.88
C SER A 59 -8.80 -7.83 -4.04
N GLY A 60 -8.14 -6.67 -4.18
CA GLY A 60 -6.72 -6.64 -4.48
C GLY A 60 -5.80 -6.95 -3.30
N ASN A 61 -4.67 -7.60 -3.57
CA ASN A 61 -3.65 -7.86 -2.56
C ASN A 61 -2.86 -6.60 -2.21
N ILE A 62 -2.41 -6.51 -0.97
CA ILE A 62 -1.58 -5.42 -0.46
C ILE A 62 -0.27 -6.01 0.04
N ASP A 63 0.85 -5.60 -0.54
CA ASP A 63 2.19 -5.99 -0.12
C ASP A 63 2.92 -4.74 0.40
N LEU A 64 3.37 -4.78 1.65
CA LEU A 64 4.15 -3.72 2.29
C LEU A 64 5.54 -4.24 2.66
N GLU A 65 6.57 -3.54 2.21
CA GLU A 65 7.97 -3.71 2.62
C GLU A 65 8.41 -2.43 3.37
N THR A 66 8.79 -2.57 4.64
CA THR A 66 9.26 -1.44 5.47
C THR A 66 10.28 -1.87 6.51
N VAL A 67 11.20 -0.96 6.87
CA VAL A 67 12.20 -1.15 7.95
C VAL A 67 11.58 -0.96 9.33
N SER A 68 10.63 -0.02 9.46
CA SER A 68 9.95 0.28 10.74
C SER A 68 8.60 0.96 10.52
N GLY A 69 7.77 0.99 11.56
CA GLY A 69 6.51 1.75 11.57
C GLY A 69 5.38 1.04 12.32
N THR A 70 4.36 1.81 12.68
CA THR A 70 3.14 1.30 13.27
C THR A 70 2.19 0.84 12.16
N ILE A 71 1.78 -0.43 12.20
CA ILE A 71 1.01 -1.06 11.12
C ILE A 71 -0.29 -1.62 11.66
N ASP A 72 -1.41 -1.07 11.19
CA ASP A 72 -2.76 -1.60 11.35
C ASP A 72 -3.22 -2.22 10.02
N ALA A 73 -3.32 -3.54 9.98
CA ALA A 73 -3.70 -4.30 8.79
C ALA A 73 -4.89 -5.20 9.07
N LYS A 74 -5.94 -5.08 8.24
CA LYS A 74 -7.19 -5.83 8.40
C LYS A 74 -7.72 -6.31 7.05
N THR A 75 -8.13 -7.57 6.99
CA THR A 75 -8.89 -8.12 5.86
C THR A 75 -10.07 -8.94 6.36
N LYS A 76 -11.18 -8.95 5.63
CA LYS A 76 -12.42 -9.63 6.06
C LYS A 76 -12.44 -11.10 5.70
N TYR A 77 -12.02 -11.44 4.48
CA TYR A 77 -12.04 -12.80 3.93
C TYR A 77 -10.65 -13.28 3.48
N GLY A 78 -9.64 -12.40 3.46
CA GLY A 78 -8.26 -12.77 3.14
C GLY A 78 -7.45 -13.15 4.39
N THR A 79 -6.13 -13.24 4.22
CA THR A 79 -5.16 -13.46 5.31
C THR A 79 -4.26 -12.26 5.49
N VAL A 80 -3.89 -11.95 6.74
CA VAL A 80 -2.81 -11.01 7.07
C VAL A 80 -1.58 -11.80 7.51
N ILE A 81 -0.47 -11.60 6.81
CA ILE A 81 0.85 -12.15 7.17
C ILE A 81 1.75 -10.96 7.51
N LYS A 82 2.29 -10.94 8.72
CA LYS A 82 3.11 -9.83 9.22
C LYS A 82 4.38 -10.34 9.88
N ASP A 83 5.52 -9.88 9.39
CA ASP A 83 6.82 -10.07 10.03
C ASP A 83 6.96 -9.18 11.28
N ASN A 84 8.02 -9.42 12.07
CA ASN A 84 8.31 -8.57 13.22
C ASN A 84 8.90 -7.23 12.76
N ILE A 85 8.03 -6.23 12.61
CA ILE A 85 8.42 -4.86 12.25
C ILE A 85 8.67 -4.03 13.51
N PRO A 86 9.84 -3.40 13.68
CA PRO A 86 10.09 -2.44 14.76
C PRO A 86 9.13 -1.25 14.71
N GLU A 87 8.79 -0.70 15.88
CA GLU A 87 8.08 0.58 15.97
C GLU A 87 8.90 1.70 15.28
N GLY A 88 8.19 2.61 14.61
CA GLY A 88 8.80 3.68 13.82
C GLY A 88 7.85 4.86 13.66
N GLN A 89 8.31 5.91 12.97
CA GLN A 89 7.50 7.12 12.78
C GLN A 89 6.41 6.96 11.72
N SER A 90 6.61 6.05 10.76
CA SER A 90 5.64 5.80 9.69
C SER A 90 4.42 5.05 10.21
N ASN A 91 3.23 5.46 9.73
CA ASN A 91 1.96 4.84 10.04
C ASN A 91 1.35 4.22 8.79
N TYR A 92 1.02 2.93 8.88
CA TYR A 92 0.42 2.17 7.79
C TYR A 92 -0.96 1.67 8.18
N ASN A 93 -1.98 2.08 7.44
CA ASN A 93 -3.34 1.57 7.57
C ASN A 93 -3.72 0.80 6.30
N LEU A 94 -3.77 -0.53 6.39
CA LEU A 94 -4.00 -1.42 5.25
C LEU A 94 -5.31 -2.17 5.45
N GLN A 95 -6.24 -2.01 4.51
CA GLN A 95 -7.56 -2.62 4.58
C GLN A 95 -7.89 -3.34 3.28
N SER A 96 -8.39 -4.57 3.39
CA SER A 96 -8.97 -5.29 2.27
C SER A 96 -10.28 -5.97 2.63
N ASN A 97 -11.14 -6.25 1.65
CA ASN A 97 -12.30 -7.10 1.88
C ASN A 97 -11.95 -8.57 1.65
N SER A 98 -11.41 -8.93 0.48
CA SER A 98 -11.04 -10.32 0.15
C SER A 98 -9.58 -10.53 -0.23
N GLY A 99 -8.80 -9.47 -0.39
CA GLY A 99 -7.37 -9.56 -0.69
C GLY A 99 -6.55 -9.97 0.54
N ASN A 100 -5.38 -10.55 0.27
CA ASN A 100 -4.39 -10.82 1.29
C ASN A 100 -3.54 -9.57 1.55
N ILE A 101 -3.06 -9.45 2.79
CA ILE A 101 -2.15 -8.40 3.20
C ILE A 101 -0.84 -9.04 3.67
N THR A 102 0.26 -8.77 2.98
CA THR A 102 1.59 -9.25 3.34
C THR A 102 2.43 -8.07 3.79
N ILE A 103 3.04 -8.18 4.96
CA ILE A 103 3.93 -7.17 5.53
C ILE A 103 5.27 -7.83 5.82
N LYS A 104 6.33 -7.33 5.18
CA LYS A 104 7.69 -7.85 5.29
C LYS A 104 8.63 -6.81 5.88
N SER A 105 9.53 -7.29 6.73
CA SER A 105 10.66 -6.49 7.20
C SER A 105 11.75 -6.50 6.14
N VAL A 106 12.29 -5.32 5.85
CA VAL A 106 13.54 -5.20 5.07
C VAL A 106 14.66 -4.80 6.04
N GLU A 107 15.73 -5.61 6.08
CA GLU A 107 16.94 -5.39 6.89
C GLU A 107 17.94 -4.45 6.22
#